data_AF-A0A813HWQ9-F1
#
_entry.id   AF-A0A813HWQ9-F1
#
_cell.length_a   1.000
_cell.length_b   1.000
_cell.length_c   1.000
_cell.angle_alpha   90.00
_cell.angle_beta   90.00
_cell.angle_gamma   90.00
#
_symmetry.space_group_name_H-M   'P 1'
#
loop_
_entity.id
_entity.type
_entity.pdbx_description
1 polymer ?
#
loop_
_entity_poly.entity_id
_entity_poly.type
_entity_poly.pdbx_seq_one_letter_code
_entity_poly.pdbx_strand_id
1 'polypeptide(L)'
;MNHLLRAAFCISSTDLEASSVTACPKEASQWSKWWDIGAFHDFIASKVESQGGEQVMDFYHKFINPRHVGREVTISVAQGARFAVSRASVQSRPKADYERLLDTLSHDLDPYSGYFMEWMWSELFQGHQELCPLPPKMAAISHPMAMDELAQRFPEAVKRHYASIELAQAQTAVRRSLQSGVFGGISGGV
;
A
#
# COMPACT_ATOMS: atom_id res chain seq x y z
N MET A 1 -7.31 4.43 -10.25
CA MET A 1 -7.11 3.14 -9.53
C MET A 1 -7.52 3.35 -8.10
N ASN A 2 -8.49 2.59 -7.59
CA ASN A 2 -9.11 2.90 -6.30
C ASN A 2 -8.47 2.09 -5.17
N HIS A 3 -8.26 2.75 -4.04
CA HIS A 3 -7.59 2.21 -2.87
C HIS A 3 -8.53 2.26 -1.67
N LEU A 4 -8.26 1.37 -0.73
CA LEU A 4 -8.96 1.26 0.54
C LEU A 4 -7.92 0.92 1.60
N LEU A 5 -7.93 1.63 2.72
CA LEU A 5 -7.00 1.39 3.82
C LEU A 5 -7.75 0.94 5.06
N ARG A 6 -7.09 0.10 5.86
CA ARG A 6 -7.55 -0.16 7.23
C ARG A 6 -7.32 1.10 8.06
N ALA A 7 -8.35 1.56 8.77
CA ALA A 7 -8.27 2.76 9.60
C ALA A 7 -7.13 2.65 10.64
N ALA A 8 -6.89 1.45 11.18
CA ALA A 8 -5.84 1.18 12.15
C ALA A 8 -4.41 1.41 11.62
N PHE A 9 -4.20 1.43 10.30
CA PHE A 9 -2.90 1.78 9.70
C PHE A 9 -2.73 3.29 9.52
N CYS A 10 -3.83 4.05 9.51
CA CYS A 10 -3.81 5.51 9.34
C CYS A 10 -3.92 6.23 10.68
N ILE A 11 -4.61 5.63 11.66
CA ILE A 11 -5.00 6.26 12.92
C ILE A 11 -4.78 5.31 14.09
N SER A 12 -4.08 5.79 15.13
CA SER A 12 -3.85 5.09 16.39
C SER A 12 -5.03 5.32 17.35
N SER A 13 -6.06 4.45 17.31
CA SER A 13 -7.18 4.48 18.27
C SER A 13 -7.31 3.19 19.05
N THR A 14 -7.55 3.31 20.36
CA THR A 14 -7.90 2.19 21.27
C THR A 14 -9.14 1.43 20.81
N ASP A 15 -10.09 2.10 20.16
CA ASP A 15 -11.31 1.49 19.61
C ASP A 15 -11.00 0.62 18.38
N LEU A 16 -9.87 0.89 17.71
CA LEU A 16 -9.35 0.11 16.59
C LEU A 16 -8.37 -0.99 17.05
N GLU A 17 -7.72 -0.83 18.20
CA GLU A 17 -6.79 -1.81 18.78
C GLU A 17 -7.48 -3.05 19.37
N ALA A 18 -8.75 -2.95 19.78
CA ALA A 18 -9.54 -4.11 20.22
C ALA A 18 -9.77 -5.15 19.09
N SER A 19 -9.59 -4.73 17.83
CA SER A 19 -9.36 -5.61 16.69
C SER A 19 -7.86 -5.68 16.44
N SER A 20 -7.21 -6.78 16.86
CA SER A 20 -5.78 -6.99 16.64
C SER A 20 -5.38 -6.62 15.20
N VAL A 21 -4.29 -5.87 15.02
CA VAL A 21 -3.75 -5.44 13.71
C VAL A 21 -3.55 -6.63 12.74
N THR A 22 -3.47 -7.84 13.28
CA THR A 22 -3.33 -9.13 12.61
C THR A 22 -4.64 -9.76 12.11
N ALA A 23 -5.81 -9.21 12.45
CA ALA A 23 -7.12 -9.72 12.05
C ALA A 23 -7.80 -8.79 11.04
N CYS A 24 -8.78 -9.31 10.30
CA CYS A 24 -9.60 -8.47 9.43
C CYS A 24 -10.42 -7.47 10.25
N PRO A 25 -10.62 -6.24 9.73
CA PRO A 25 -11.58 -5.32 10.31
C PRO A 25 -12.98 -5.96 10.33
N LYS A 26 -13.66 -5.83 11.47
CA LYS A 26 -14.98 -6.45 11.71
C LYS A 26 -16.12 -5.58 11.19
N GLU A 27 -15.91 -4.27 11.11
CA GLU A 27 -16.93 -3.29 10.71
C GLU A 27 -16.47 -2.46 9.52
N ALA A 28 -17.42 -2.04 8.69
CA ALA A 28 -17.16 -1.12 7.57
C ALA A 28 -16.54 0.21 8.03
N SER A 29 -16.87 0.66 9.25
CA SER A 29 -16.34 1.85 9.91
C SER A 29 -14.82 1.81 10.14
N GLN A 30 -14.23 0.61 10.13
CA GLN A 30 -12.79 0.39 10.34
C GLN A 30 -11.98 0.41 9.03
N TRP A 31 -12.63 0.79 7.92
CA TRP A 31 -11.99 1.08 6.65
C TRP A 31 -12.07 2.57 6.32
N SER A 32 -11.13 3.07 5.54
CA SER A 32 -11.28 4.34 4.83
C SER A 32 -12.46 4.27 3.86
N LYS A 33 -12.89 5.41 3.30
CA LYS A 33 -13.64 5.36 2.04
C LYS A 33 -12.74 4.84 0.92
N TRP A 34 -13.35 4.40 -0.18
CA TRP A 34 -12.60 4.19 -1.41
C TRP A 34 -12.05 5.54 -1.89
N TRP A 35 -10.77 5.58 -2.22
CA TRP A 35 -10.10 6.80 -2.67
C TRP A 35 -9.25 6.56 -3.90
N ASP A 36 -9.09 7.59 -4.71
CA ASP A 36 -8.23 7.55 -5.88
C ASP A 36 -6.84 8.12 -5.53
N ILE A 37 -5.81 7.49 -6.08
CA ILE A 37 -4.40 7.83 -5.80
C ILE A 37 -3.93 9.11 -6.54
N GLY A 38 -4.82 9.73 -7.32
CA GLY A 38 -4.67 11.07 -7.87
C GLY A 38 -3.48 11.19 -8.80
N ALA A 39 -2.67 12.23 -8.62
CA ALA A 39 -1.53 12.53 -9.48
C ALA A 39 -0.54 11.36 -9.67
N PHE A 40 -0.47 10.43 -8.71
CA PHE A 40 0.38 9.25 -8.86
C PHE A 40 -0.16 8.25 -9.89
N HIS A 41 -1.48 8.16 -10.04
CA HIS A 41 -2.10 7.39 -11.13
C HIS A 41 -1.66 7.95 -12.48
N ASP A 42 -1.71 9.28 -12.63
CA ASP A 42 -1.34 9.96 -13.87
C ASP A 42 0.17 9.84 -14.14
N PHE A 43 0.99 9.92 -13.10
CA PHE A 43 2.43 9.65 -13.18
C PHE A 43 2.73 8.24 -13.69
N ILE A 44 2.07 7.20 -13.16
CA ILE A 44 2.25 5.83 -13.63
C ILE A 44 1.75 5.69 -15.07
N ALA A 45 0.58 6.24 -15.40
CA ALA A 45 0.04 6.20 -16.76
C ALA A 45 0.99 6.83 -17.78
N SER A 46 1.54 8.02 -17.46
CA SER A 46 2.54 8.69 -18.29
C SER A 46 3.82 7.87 -18.44
N LYS A 47 4.25 7.19 -17.37
CA LYS A 47 5.42 6.32 -17.41
C LYS A 47 5.21 5.12 -18.32
N VAL A 48 4.07 4.43 -18.19
CA VAL A 48 3.66 3.33 -19.08
C VAL A 48 3.73 3.77 -20.53
N GLU A 49 3.14 4.93 -20.86
CA GLU A 49 3.17 5.48 -22.22
C GLU A 49 4.60 5.75 -22.70
N SER A 50 5.43 6.44 -21.89
CA SER A 50 6.80 6.80 -22.27
C SER A 50 7.73 5.61 -22.49
N GLN A 51 7.46 4.49 -21.82
CA GLN A 51 8.27 3.26 -21.87
C GLN A 51 7.68 2.23 -22.84
N GLY A 52 6.61 2.57 -23.57
CA GLY A 52 5.91 1.61 -24.44
C GLY A 52 5.37 0.40 -23.68
N GLY A 53 4.99 0.61 -22.42
CA GLY A 53 4.52 -0.41 -21.50
C GLY A 53 3.10 -0.88 -21.78
N GLU A 54 2.67 -1.87 -21.00
CA GLU A 54 1.32 -2.41 -21.05
C GLU A 54 0.45 -1.91 -19.90
N GLN A 55 -0.88 -1.90 -20.10
CA GLN A 55 -1.82 -1.45 -19.08
C GLN A 55 -1.86 -2.43 -17.90
N VAL A 56 -2.21 -1.95 -16.72
CA VAL A 56 -2.12 -2.71 -15.45
C VAL A 56 -2.86 -4.06 -15.48
N MET A 57 -4.05 -4.13 -16.12
CA MET A 57 -4.79 -5.39 -16.22
C MET A 57 -4.21 -6.34 -17.27
N ASP A 58 -3.60 -5.82 -18.34
CA ASP A 58 -2.89 -6.65 -19.32
C ASP A 58 -1.65 -7.26 -18.67
N PHE A 59 -0.89 -6.45 -17.92
CA PHE A 59 0.23 -6.92 -17.11
C PHE A 59 -0.20 -8.00 -16.12
N TYR A 60 -1.31 -7.78 -15.42
CA TYR A 60 -1.87 -8.73 -14.46
C TYR A 60 -2.22 -10.07 -15.11
N HIS A 61 -2.94 -10.05 -16.24
CA HIS A 61 -3.27 -11.29 -16.97
C HIS A 61 -2.01 -11.97 -17.53
N LYS A 62 -1.04 -11.21 -18.01
CA LYS A 62 0.13 -11.79 -18.67
C LYS A 62 1.14 -12.40 -17.69
N PHE A 63 1.39 -11.74 -16.56
CA PHE A 63 2.48 -12.11 -15.66
C PHE A 63 2.03 -12.59 -14.27
N ILE A 64 0.90 -12.10 -13.77
CA ILE A 64 0.48 -12.37 -12.40
C ILE A 64 -0.50 -13.54 -12.35
N ASN A 65 -1.65 -13.43 -13.00
CA ASN A 65 -2.68 -14.46 -13.01
C ASN A 65 -3.33 -14.61 -14.40
N PRO A 66 -2.73 -15.43 -15.29
CA PRO A 66 -3.26 -15.71 -16.62
C PRO A 66 -4.61 -16.43 -16.67
N ARG A 67 -5.09 -16.92 -15.53
CA ARG A 67 -6.41 -17.56 -15.43
C ARG A 67 -7.52 -16.57 -15.08
N HIS A 68 -7.17 -15.35 -14.67
CA HIS A 68 -8.17 -14.31 -14.44
C HIS A 68 -8.72 -13.82 -15.78
N VAL A 69 -10.04 -13.72 -15.87
CA VAL A 69 -10.77 -13.28 -17.08
C VAL A 69 -11.54 -11.97 -16.86
N GLY A 70 -11.49 -11.44 -15.64
CA GLY A 70 -12.19 -10.21 -15.27
C GLY A 70 -11.48 -8.96 -15.77
N ARG A 71 -12.24 -7.89 -16.05
CA ARG A 71 -11.70 -6.57 -16.41
C ARG A 71 -11.21 -5.76 -15.20
N GLU A 72 -11.41 -6.29 -14.01
CA GLU A 72 -11.04 -5.69 -12.74
C GLU A 72 -10.61 -6.79 -11.77
N VAL A 73 -9.73 -6.45 -10.84
CA VAL A 73 -9.39 -7.26 -9.67
C VAL A 73 -9.18 -6.33 -8.48
N THR A 74 -9.58 -6.77 -7.29
CA THR A 74 -9.24 -6.10 -6.03
C THR A 74 -8.20 -6.93 -5.31
N ILE A 75 -7.00 -6.40 -5.12
CA ILE A 75 -5.89 -7.13 -4.52
C ILE A 75 -5.51 -6.54 -3.16
N SER A 76 -5.05 -7.40 -2.25
CA SER A 76 -4.50 -6.95 -0.97
C SER A 76 -3.01 -6.70 -1.11
N VAL A 77 -2.61 -5.45 -0.89
CA VAL A 77 -1.21 -5.02 -1.00
C VAL A 77 -0.57 -4.90 0.39
N ALA A 78 0.66 -5.37 0.52
CA ALA A 78 1.49 -5.13 1.70
C ALA A 78 2.49 -4.02 1.38
N GLN A 79 2.24 -2.82 1.90
CA GLN A 79 3.08 -1.66 1.59
C GLN A 79 4.54 -1.87 2.04
N GLY A 80 5.50 -1.51 1.18
CA GLY A 80 6.92 -1.45 1.51
C GLY A 80 7.64 -2.80 1.37
N ALA A 81 7.16 -3.68 0.49
CA ALA A 81 7.74 -4.99 0.19
C ALA A 81 8.02 -5.86 1.44
N ARG A 82 7.26 -5.71 2.52
CA ARG A 82 7.42 -6.51 3.75
C ARG A 82 6.65 -7.82 3.61
N PHE A 83 7.29 -8.83 3.03
CA PHE A 83 6.73 -10.17 2.92
C PHE A 83 7.76 -11.26 3.18
N ALA A 84 7.27 -12.43 3.56
CA ALA A 84 8.04 -13.66 3.64
C ALA A 84 7.33 -14.71 2.80
N VAL A 85 8.06 -15.34 1.90
CA VAL A 85 7.54 -16.41 1.03
C VAL A 85 8.36 -17.66 1.23
N SER A 86 7.69 -18.82 1.24
CA SER A 86 8.37 -20.09 1.39
C SER A 86 9.12 -20.46 0.09
N ARG A 87 10.17 -21.28 0.22
CA ARG A 87 10.85 -21.86 -0.96
C ARG A 87 9.86 -22.59 -1.87
N ALA A 88 8.91 -23.32 -1.28
CA ALA A 88 7.88 -24.04 -2.04
C ALA A 88 6.97 -23.09 -2.83
N SER A 89 6.59 -21.95 -2.26
CA SER A 89 5.78 -20.92 -2.95
C SER A 89 6.53 -20.34 -4.15
N VAL A 90 7.83 -20.03 -4.01
CA VAL A 90 8.66 -19.55 -5.12
C VAL A 90 8.81 -20.63 -6.20
N GLN A 91 9.03 -21.88 -5.80
CA GLN A 91 9.22 -22.99 -6.74
C GLN A 91 7.93 -23.49 -7.38
N SER A 92 6.76 -23.03 -6.91
CA SER A 92 5.47 -23.41 -7.49
C SER A 92 5.27 -22.84 -8.90
N ARG A 93 5.99 -21.78 -9.25
CA ARG A 93 6.01 -21.21 -10.60
C ARG A 93 7.27 -21.63 -11.37
N PRO A 94 7.16 -21.89 -12.68
CA PRO A 94 8.32 -22.10 -13.55
C PRO A 94 9.31 -20.94 -13.50
N LYS A 95 10.62 -21.25 -13.54
CA LYS A 95 11.69 -20.23 -13.60
C LYS A 95 11.48 -19.24 -14.76
N ALA A 96 11.04 -19.73 -15.90
CA ALA A 96 10.79 -18.92 -17.10
C ALA A 96 9.77 -17.79 -16.84
N ASP A 97 8.83 -17.95 -15.90
CA ASP A 97 7.88 -16.90 -15.56
C ASP A 97 8.58 -15.75 -14.81
N TYR A 98 9.50 -16.07 -13.92
CA TYR A 98 10.33 -15.08 -13.23
C TYR A 98 11.30 -14.38 -14.18
N GLU A 99 11.88 -15.10 -15.14
CA GLU A 99 12.76 -14.51 -16.15
C GLU A 99 12.01 -13.52 -17.03
N ARG A 100 10.78 -13.87 -17.45
CA ARG A 100 9.91 -12.94 -18.20
C ARG A 100 9.54 -11.70 -17.37
N LEU A 101 9.25 -11.85 -16.08
CA LEU A 101 9.01 -10.71 -15.18
C LEU A 101 10.25 -9.84 -14.99
N LEU A 102 11.42 -10.46 -14.77
CA LEU A 102 12.68 -9.77 -14.62
C LEU A 102 13.04 -8.95 -15.85
N ASP A 103 12.78 -9.50 -17.05
CA ASP A 103 12.97 -8.80 -18.32
C ASP A 103 12.21 -7.46 -18.34
N THR A 104 10.96 -7.43 -17.86
CA THR A 104 10.17 -6.18 -17.77
C THR A 104 10.76 -5.13 -16.82
N LEU A 105 11.59 -5.55 -15.86
CA LEU A 105 12.22 -4.67 -14.86
C LEU A 105 13.63 -4.24 -15.27
N SER A 106 14.21 -4.85 -16.31
CA SER A 106 15.64 -4.71 -16.62
C SER A 106 15.94 -3.70 -17.72
N HIS A 107 14.92 -3.21 -18.43
CA HIS A 107 15.10 -2.32 -19.58
C HIS A 107 15.25 -0.84 -19.21
N ASP A 108 14.81 -0.45 -18.02
CA ASP A 108 14.82 0.92 -17.53
C ASP A 108 15.42 0.99 -16.13
N LEU A 109 16.03 2.14 -15.78
CA LEU A 109 16.49 2.39 -14.41
C LEU A 109 15.31 2.49 -13.42
N ASP A 110 14.16 2.94 -13.91
CA ASP A 110 12.95 3.18 -13.14
C ASP A 110 11.72 2.67 -13.94
N PRO A 111 11.56 1.34 -14.03
CA PRO A 111 10.59 0.70 -14.91
C PRO A 111 9.16 0.82 -14.37
N TYR A 112 8.19 1.06 -15.26
CA TYR A 112 6.76 1.11 -14.90
C TYR A 112 6.28 -0.18 -14.23
N SER A 113 6.82 -1.32 -14.67
CA SER A 113 6.50 -2.66 -14.15
C SER A 113 6.85 -2.79 -12.68
N GLY A 114 7.86 -2.06 -12.18
CA GLY A 114 8.21 -2.02 -10.75
C GLY A 114 7.05 -1.53 -9.87
N TYR A 115 6.30 -0.53 -10.35
CA TYR A 115 5.14 0.01 -9.63
C TYR A 115 3.98 -0.99 -9.57
N PHE A 116 3.72 -1.71 -10.67
CA PHE A 116 2.71 -2.77 -10.69
C PHE A 116 3.12 -3.93 -9.77
N MET A 117 4.38 -4.30 -9.80
CA MET A 117 4.91 -5.36 -8.96
C MET A 117 4.76 -5.03 -7.47
N GLU A 118 5.02 -3.79 -7.05
CA GLU A 118 4.81 -3.36 -5.65
C GLU A 118 3.40 -3.69 -5.14
N TRP A 119 2.38 -3.61 -6.01
CA TRP A 119 1.01 -4.00 -5.65
C TRP A 119 0.76 -5.50 -5.76
N MET A 120 1.41 -6.19 -6.70
CA MET A 120 1.05 -7.55 -7.11
C MET A 120 1.96 -8.66 -6.56
N TRP A 121 2.99 -8.35 -5.76
CA TRP A 121 3.90 -9.38 -5.20
C TRP A 121 3.15 -10.47 -4.41
N SER A 122 2.14 -10.10 -3.63
CA SER A 122 1.34 -11.06 -2.85
C SER A 122 0.61 -12.04 -3.77
N GLU A 123 -0.08 -11.52 -4.78
CA GLU A 123 -0.78 -12.26 -5.82
C GLU A 123 0.15 -13.20 -6.60
N LEU A 124 1.37 -12.75 -6.90
CA LEU A 124 2.37 -13.57 -7.58
C LEU A 124 2.65 -14.87 -6.81
N PHE A 125 2.86 -14.80 -5.51
CA PHE A 125 3.29 -15.97 -4.73
C PHE A 125 2.16 -16.76 -4.08
N GLN A 126 1.04 -16.11 -3.77
CA GLN A 126 -0.08 -16.72 -3.04
C GLN A 126 -1.30 -16.99 -3.92
N GLY A 127 -1.31 -16.45 -5.14
CA GLY A 127 -2.50 -16.39 -5.98
C GLY A 127 -3.52 -15.41 -5.42
N HIS A 128 -4.66 -15.32 -6.12
CA HIS A 128 -5.73 -14.43 -5.73
C HIS A 128 -6.43 -14.90 -4.46
N GLN A 129 -6.44 -14.04 -3.45
CA GLN A 129 -7.05 -14.33 -2.15
C GLN A 129 -7.90 -13.15 -1.67
N GLU A 130 -9.15 -13.46 -1.35
CA GLU A 130 -10.04 -12.55 -0.63
C GLU A 130 -9.75 -12.66 0.87
N LEU A 131 -8.78 -11.89 1.36
CA LEU A 131 -8.32 -11.99 2.74
C LEU A 131 -9.35 -11.50 3.77
N CYS A 132 -10.05 -10.41 3.45
CA CYS A 132 -10.99 -9.76 4.36
C CYS A 132 -12.27 -9.31 3.66
N PRO A 133 -13.41 -9.29 4.38
CA PRO A 133 -14.62 -8.67 3.85
C PRO A 133 -14.39 -7.17 3.67
N LEU A 134 -14.59 -6.70 2.45
CA LEU A 134 -14.44 -5.30 2.08
C LEU A 134 -15.79 -4.58 2.09
N PRO A 135 -15.82 -3.28 2.43
CA PRO A 135 -17.01 -2.47 2.21
C PRO A 135 -17.37 -2.44 0.71
N PRO A 136 -18.65 -2.27 0.37
CA PRO A 136 -19.08 -2.17 -1.03
C PRO A 136 -18.25 -1.14 -1.80
N LYS A 137 -17.89 -1.48 -3.03
CA LYS A 137 -17.17 -0.56 -3.91
C LYS A 137 -18.06 0.65 -4.20
N MET A 138 -17.56 1.83 -3.88
CA MET A 138 -18.23 3.12 -4.09
C MET A 138 -17.41 4.02 -5.01
N ALA A 139 -18.01 5.13 -5.46
CA ALA A 139 -17.27 6.19 -6.13
C ALA A 139 -16.13 6.67 -5.23
N ALA A 140 -14.93 6.73 -5.80
CA ALA A 140 -13.74 7.11 -5.06
C ALA A 140 -13.73 8.62 -4.79
N ILE A 141 -13.29 8.98 -3.59
CA ILE A 141 -12.98 10.37 -3.21
C ILE A 141 -11.48 10.62 -3.33
N SER A 142 -11.01 11.85 -3.08
CA SER A 142 -9.57 12.12 -3.05
C SER A 142 -8.92 11.55 -1.79
N HIS A 143 -7.65 11.19 -1.87
CA HIS A 143 -6.88 10.73 -0.69
C HIS A 143 -6.99 11.70 0.51
N PRO A 144 -6.81 13.04 0.36
CA PRO A 144 -6.98 13.97 1.47
C PRO A 144 -8.36 13.91 2.11
N MET A 145 -9.43 13.83 1.31
CA MET A 145 -10.79 13.72 1.84
C MET A 145 -11.01 12.41 2.61
N ALA A 146 -10.45 11.30 2.13
CA ALA A 146 -10.55 10.02 2.83
C ALA A 146 -9.81 10.03 4.18
N MET A 147 -8.66 10.70 4.26
CA MET A 147 -7.93 10.87 5.51
C MET A 147 -8.65 11.83 6.47
N ASP A 148 -9.24 12.92 5.97
CA ASP A 148 -10.03 13.86 6.77
C ASP A 148 -11.28 13.19 7.36
N GLU A 149 -12.01 12.40 6.58
CA GLU A 149 -13.16 11.62 7.09
C GLU A 149 -12.74 10.63 8.19
N LEU A 150 -11.57 9.99 8.04
CA LEU A 150 -11.04 9.12 9.10
C LEU A 150 -10.70 9.93 10.35
N ALA A 151 -10.05 11.09 10.20
CA ALA A 151 -9.71 11.97 11.32
C ALA A 151 -10.95 12.46 12.08
N GLN A 152 -12.01 12.83 11.35
CA GLN A 152 -13.30 13.24 11.93
C GLN A 152 -14.01 12.08 12.64
N ARG A 153 -13.87 10.84 12.15
CA ARG A 153 -14.46 9.64 12.78
C ARG A 153 -13.74 9.24 14.07
N PHE A 154 -12.44 9.52 14.17
CA PHE A 154 -11.60 9.15 15.30
C PHE A 154 -10.89 10.38 15.93
N PRO A 155 -11.63 11.38 16.42
CA PRO A 155 -11.06 12.67 16.84
C PRO A 155 -10.10 12.54 18.03
N GLU A 156 -10.36 11.62 18.96
CA GLU A 156 -9.48 11.39 20.12
C GLU A 156 -8.14 10.77 19.75
N ALA A 157 -8.09 9.98 18.68
CA ALA A 157 -6.83 9.46 18.16
C ALA A 157 -5.97 10.56 17.53
N VAL A 158 -6.61 11.49 16.81
CA VAL A 158 -5.95 12.66 16.23
C VAL A 158 -5.37 13.55 17.33
N LYS A 159 -6.15 13.86 18.38
CA LYS A 159 -5.67 14.63 19.54
C LYS A 159 -4.45 13.99 20.20
N ARG A 160 -4.46 12.66 20.39
CA ARG A 160 -3.32 11.91 20.93
C ARG A 160 -2.08 12.01 20.05
N HIS A 161 -2.26 11.96 18.73
CA HIS A 161 -1.15 12.10 17.78
C HIS A 161 -0.50 13.49 17.84
N TYR A 162 -1.29 14.56 17.90
CA TYR A 162 -0.74 15.91 18.08
C TYR A 162 -0.03 16.09 19.43
N ALA A 163 -0.65 15.60 20.52
CA ALA A 163 -0.03 15.65 21.85
C ALA A 163 1.30 14.87 21.91
N SER A 164 1.41 13.73 21.21
CA SER A 164 2.66 12.96 21.15
C SER A 164 3.73 13.64 20.31
N ILE A 165 3.36 14.31 19.20
CA ILE A 165 4.28 15.14 18.41
C ILE A 165 4.79 16.31 19.25
N GLU A 166 3.92 17.04 19.94
CA GLU A 166 4.32 18.16 20.82
C GLU A 166 5.27 17.67 21.93
N LEU A 167 4.96 16.53 22.55
CA LEU A 167 5.82 15.92 23.56
C LEU A 167 7.18 15.51 22.96
N ALA A 168 7.20 14.90 21.78
CA ALA A 168 8.43 14.49 21.10
C ALA A 168 9.29 15.70 20.70
N GLN A 169 8.66 16.78 20.24
CA GLN A 169 9.32 18.05 19.91
C GLN A 169 9.87 18.73 21.17
N ALA A 170 9.13 18.73 22.28
CA ALA A 170 9.61 19.24 23.56
C ALA A 170 10.80 18.41 24.09
N GLN A 171 10.74 17.07 23.96
CA GLN A 171 11.85 16.18 24.36
C GLN A 171 13.08 16.33 23.47
N THR A 172 12.93 16.56 22.16
CA THR A 172 14.06 16.87 21.26
C THR A 172 14.64 18.26 21.54
N ALA A 173 13.83 19.25 21.90
CA ALA A 173 14.31 20.56 22.33
C ALA A 173 15.12 20.48 23.64
N VAL A 174 14.68 19.65 24.61
CA VAL A 174 15.43 19.40 25.86
C VAL A 174 16.72 18.61 25.61
N ARG A 175 16.70 17.61 24.72
CA ARG A 175 17.90 16.82 24.36
C ARG A 175 18.93 17.60 23.55
N ARG A 176 18.56 18.67 22.82
CA ARG A 176 19.54 19.55 22.15
C ARG A 176 20.44 20.33 23.12
N SER A 177 20.15 20.34 24.42
CA SER A 177 21.05 20.90 25.45
C SER A 177 22.13 19.92 25.95
N LEU A 178 22.06 18.63 25.60
CA LEU A 178 23.02 17.62 26.05
C LEU A 178 23.33 16.60 24.92
N GLN A 179 24.50 16.78 24.33
CA GLN A 179 25.30 15.82 23.54
C GLN A 179 24.85 15.44 22.11
N SER A 180 25.86 15.55 21.23
CA SER A 180 26.00 14.98 19.89
C SER A 180 25.82 13.46 19.87
N GLY A 181 25.07 12.93 18.90
CA GLY A 181 25.01 11.49 18.64
C GLY A 181 23.94 11.14 17.60
N VAL A 182 24.38 10.55 16.50
CA VAL A 182 23.61 10.08 15.33
C VAL A 182 22.45 9.17 15.71
N PHE A 183 21.23 9.46 15.21
CA PHE A 183 20.17 8.47 15.02
C PHE A 183 19.37 8.78 13.75
N GLY A 184 19.23 7.77 12.89
CA GLY A 184 18.64 7.86 11.57
C GLY A 184 17.13 8.10 11.60
N GLY A 185 16.69 9.05 10.78
CA GLY A 185 15.30 9.26 10.40
C GLY A 185 15.13 8.98 8.91
N ILE A 186 14.05 8.30 8.55
CA ILE A 186 13.59 8.14 7.18
C ILE A 186 12.68 9.34 6.89
N SER A 187 13.08 10.19 5.96
CA SER A 187 12.21 11.18 5.33
C SER A 187 12.38 11.03 3.83
N GLY A 188 11.34 10.53 3.16
CA GLY A 188 11.23 10.56 1.73
C GLY A 188 10.93 11.98 1.28
N GLY A 189 11.77 12.50 0.38
CA GLY A 189 11.49 13.64 -0.45
C GLY A 189 11.98 13.29 -1.85
N VAL A 190 11.07 13.36 -2.81
CA VAL A 190 11.41 13.93 -4.11
C VAL A 190 10.96 15.37 -4.03
#